data_AF-A0A5B0DTL1-F1
#
_entry.id   AF-A0A5B0DTL1-F1
#
_cell.length_a   1.000
_cell.length_b   1.000
_cell.length_c   1.000
_cell.angle_alpha   90.00
_cell.angle_beta   90.00
_cell.angle_gamma   90.00
#
_symmetry.space_group_name_H-M   'P 1'
#
loop_
_entity.id
_entity.type
_entity.pdbx_description
1 polymer ?
#
loop_
_entity_poly.entity_id
_entity_poly.type
_entity_poly.pdbx_seq_one_letter_code
_entity_poly.pdbx_strand_id
1 'polypeptide(L)' 'MTEEFTPTVDEVLQASVLIGTAEKMIEIWNRLSPEKQAALLARFGSEENALAALVTTQLVAPAKP' A
#
# COMPACT_ATOMS: atom_id res chain seq x y z
N MET A 1 25.28 -25.65 8.10
CA MET A 1 24.32 -24.98 9.00
C MET A 1 23.38 -24.21 8.10
N THR A 2 22.33 -24.87 7.60
CA THR A 2 21.27 -24.20 6.84
C THR A 2 20.31 -23.67 7.88
N GLU A 3 20.41 -22.39 8.20
CA GLU A 3 19.41 -21.71 9.00
C GLU A 3 18.11 -21.75 8.17
N GLU A 4 17.18 -22.64 8.53
CA GLU A 4 15.84 -22.62 7.99
C GLU A 4 15.20 -21.30 8.44
N PHE A 5 15.14 -20.33 7.52
CA PHE A 5 14.31 -19.14 7.64
C PHE A 5 12.86 -19.60 7.72
N THR A 6 12.42 -19.97 8.92
CA THR A 6 11.01 -20.16 9.24
C THR A 6 10.48 -18.76 9.53
N PRO A 7 9.74 -18.13 8.60
CA PRO A 7 9.16 -16.82 8.88
C PRO A 7 8.27 -16.98 10.11
N THR A 8 8.47 -16.10 11.09
CA THR A 8 7.65 -16.12 12.31
C THR A 8 6.20 -15.89 11.93
N VAL A 9 5.26 -16.47 12.69
CA VAL A 9 3.82 -16.36 12.38
C VAL A 9 3.36 -14.89 12.34
N ASP A 10 4.00 -14.04 13.14
CA ASP A 10 3.87 -12.59 13.10
C ASP A 10 4.32 -11.99 11.76
N GLU A 11 5.45 -12.41 11.19
CA GLU A 11 5.94 -11.91 9.90
C GLU A 11 5.02 -12.29 8.74
N VAL A 12 4.43 -13.49 8.79
CA VAL A 12 3.41 -13.94 7.81
C VAL A 12 2.10 -13.16 7.94
N LEU A 13 1.71 -12.84 9.18
CA LEU A 13 0.54 -11.98 9.45
C LEU A 13 0.77 -10.54 8.98
N GLN A 14 1.95 -9.96 9.26
CA GLN A 14 2.34 -8.64 8.79
C GLN A 14 2.39 -8.59 7.26
N ALA A 15 2.99 -9.60 6.61
CA ALA A 15 2.99 -9.71 5.16
C ALA A 15 1.58 -9.79 4.60
N SER A 16 0.70 -10.58 5.22
CA SER A 16 -0.71 -10.71 4.79
C SER A 16 -1.50 -9.41 4.97
N VAL A 17 -1.25 -8.65 6.05
CA VAL A 17 -1.83 -7.32 6.27
C VAL A 17 -1.30 -6.31 5.24
N LEU A 18 0.00 -6.35 4.92
CA LEU A 18 0.61 -5.49 3.91
C LEU A 18 0.07 -5.80 2.50
N ILE A 19 -0.07 -7.09 2.15
CA ILE A 19 -0.66 -7.54 0.88
C ILE A 19 -2.11 -7.10 0.79
N GLY A 20 -2.93 -7.36 1.81
CA GLY A 20 -4.33 -6.94 1.81
C GLY A 20 -4.48 -5.41 1.79
N THR A 21 -3.52 -4.67 2.36
CA THR A 21 -3.48 -3.21 2.26
C THR A 21 -3.14 -2.76 0.84
N ALA A 22 -2.15 -3.37 0.20
CA ALA A 22 -1.77 -3.07 -1.18
C ALA A 22 -2.91 -3.36 -2.16
N GLU A 23 -3.59 -4.50 -2.04
CA GLU A 23 -4.76 -4.84 -2.85
C GLU A 23 -5.88 -3.81 -2.68
N LYS A 24 -6.18 -3.42 -1.44
CA LYS A 24 -7.18 -2.39 -1.14
C LYS A 24 -6.78 -1.02 -1.68
N MET A 25 -5.49 -0.69 -1.71
CA MET A 25 -4.99 0.56 -2.30
C MET A 25 -5.09 0.57 -3.82
N ILE A 26 -4.85 -0.56 -4.49
CA ILE A 26 -5.11 -0.73 -5.92
C ILE A 26 -6.61 -0.58 -6.21
N GLU A 27 -7.47 -1.10 -5.34
CA GLU A 27 -8.92 -0.95 -5.46
C GLU A 27 -9.35 0.52 -5.29
N ILE A 28 -8.81 1.24 -4.30
CA ILE A 28 -9.05 2.68 -4.13
C ILE A 28 -8.52 3.48 -5.32
N TRP A 29 -7.33 3.14 -5.84
CA TRP A 29 -6.77 3.74 -7.04
C TRP A 29 -7.69 3.57 -8.24
N ASN A 30 -8.19 2.36 -8.49
CA ASN A 30 -9.14 2.09 -9.56
C ASN A 30 -10.50 2.78 -9.37
N ARG A 31 -10.89 3.07 -8.12
CA ARG A 31 -12.11 3.85 -7.81
C ARG A 31 -11.91 5.36 -7.86
N LEU A 32 -10.67 5.85 -7.90
CA LEU A 32 -10.38 7.28 -8.03
C LEU A 32 -10.72 7.77 -9.44
N SER A 33 -11.35 8.94 -9.54
CA SER A 33 -11.57 9.59 -10.81
C SER A 33 -10.24 9.92 -11.50
N PRO A 34 -10.18 9.91 -12.85
CA PRO A 34 -8.95 10.16 -13.60
C PRO A 34 -8.30 11.51 -13.26
N GLU A 35 -9.06 12.52 -12.87
CA GLU A 35 -8.53 13.81 -12.37
C GLU A 35 -7.70 13.66 -11.09
N LYS A 36 -8.12 12.78 -10.17
CA LYS A 36 -7.38 12.52 -8.92
C LYS A 36 -6.15 11.65 -9.18
N GLN A 37 -6.27 10.64 -10.05
CA GLN A 37 -5.11 9.85 -10.49
C GLN A 37 -4.09 10.77 -11.18
N ALA A 38 -4.51 11.65 -12.08
CA ALA A 38 -3.64 12.61 -12.74
C ALA A 38 -2.99 13.59 -11.75
N ALA A 39 -3.72 14.07 -10.74
CA ALA A 39 -3.16 14.91 -9.69
C ALA A 39 -2.14 14.18 -8.79
N LEU A 40 -2.33 12.87 -8.55
CA LEU A 40 -1.34 12.04 -7.86
C LEU A 40 -0.13 11.76 -8.75
N LEU A 41 -0.33 11.38 -10.02
CA LEU A 41 0.75 11.19 -10.99
C LEU A 41 1.57 12.47 -11.19
N ALA A 42 0.92 13.64 -11.21
CA ALA A 42 1.61 14.93 -11.29
C ALA A 42 2.43 15.26 -10.03
N ARG A 43 2.05 14.73 -8.86
CA ARG A 43 2.77 14.94 -7.59
C ARG A 43 3.86 13.91 -7.33
N PHE A 44 3.65 12.67 -7.74
CA PHE A 44 4.50 11.53 -7.41
C PHE A 44 5.32 11.01 -8.59
N GLY A 45 5.01 11.43 -9.81
CA GLY A 45 5.75 11.14 -11.04
C GLY A 45 5.52 9.76 -11.64
N SER A 46 5.15 8.76 -10.83
CA SER A 46 4.81 7.41 -11.27
C SER A 46 3.61 6.85 -10.50
N GLU A 47 2.94 5.86 -11.10
CA GLU A 47 1.82 5.16 -10.46
C GLU A 47 2.27 4.41 -9.20
N GLU A 48 3.45 3.79 -9.23
CA GLU A 48 4.05 3.11 -8.07
C GLU A 48 4.31 4.08 -6.91
N ASN A 49 4.83 5.29 -7.19
CA ASN A 49 5.04 6.30 -6.15
C ASN A 49 3.71 6.86 -5.64
N ALA A 50 2.73 7.01 -6.51
CA ALA A 50 1.39 7.45 -6.12
C ALA A 50 0.68 6.41 -5.23
N LEU A 51 0.79 5.13 -5.58
CA LEU A 51 0.29 4.02 -4.78
C LEU A 51 1.06 3.90 -3.45
N ALA A 52 2.38 4.00 -3.45
CA ALA A 52 3.19 3.98 -2.24
C ALA A 52 2.85 5.17 -1.31
N ALA A 53 2.59 6.34 -1.88
CA ALA A 53 2.12 7.50 -1.14
C ALA A 53 0.71 7.30 -0.57
N LEU A 54 -0.17 6.62 -1.31
CA LEU A 54 -1.52 6.27 -0.84
C LEU A 54 -1.46 5.27 0.33
N VAL A 55 -0.64 4.21 0.18
CA VAL A 55 -0.37 3.19 1.20
C VAL A 55 0.20 3.83 2.47
N THR A 56 1.23 4.67 2.34
CA THR A 56 1.86 5.36 3.47
C THR A 56 0.94 6.39 4.10
N THR A 57 0.14 7.11 3.32
CA THR A 57 -0.88 8.03 3.87
C THR A 57 -1.91 7.27 4.71
N GLN A 58 -2.35 6.09 4.29
CA GLN A 58 -3.27 5.27 5.09
C GLN A 58 -2.62 4.61 6.32
N LEU A 59 -1.33 4.28 6.25
CA LEU A 59 -0.56 3.76 7.38
C LEU A 59 -0.22 4.85 8.42
N VAL A 60 0.06 6.07 7.97
CA VAL A 60 0.51 7.19 8.83
C VAL A 60 -0.65 8.06 9.30
N ALA A 61 -1.71 8.18 8.51
CA ALA A 61 -2.97 8.79 8.91
C ALA A 61 -4.05 7.70 8.93
N PRO A 62 -4.21 6.96 10.05
CA PRO A 62 -5.45 6.23 10.24
C PRO A 62 -6.57 7.26 10.13
N ALA A 63 -7.47 7.06 9.17
CA ALA A 63 -8.67 7.87 9.01
C ALA A 63 -9.25 8.10 10.41
N LYS A 64 -9.21 9.36 10.84
CA LYS A 64 -9.69 9.78 12.15
C LYS A 64 -11.12 9.23 12.34
N PRO A 65 -11.44 8.62 13.49
CA PRO A 65 -12.72 7.96 13.73
C PRO A 65 -13.92 8.87 13.49
#